data_AF-A0A6G0WWW0-F1
#
_entry.id   AF-A0A6G0WWW0-F1
#
_cell.length_a   1.000
_cell.length_b   1.000
_cell.length_c   1.000
_cell.angle_alpha   90.00
_cell.angle_beta   90.00
_cell.angle_gamma   90.00
#
_symmetry.space_group_name_H-M   'P 1'
#
loop_
_entity.id
_entity.type
_entity.pdbx_description
1 polymer ?
#
loop_
_entity_poly.entity_id
_entity_poly.type
_entity_poly.pdbx_seq_one_letter_code
_entity_poly.pdbx_strand_id
1 'polypeptide(L)'
;MDKLLQDHLDEVKKRHIQHGVPQTESQNLLEKEAAAKRLYCDPSFGHVEVVSIVSAYDECTIALQEKGKADFLEPLGWDFLPTNEVLATVRCVLWMFGLDSARATPTALWTKVWATWIVMNIDTHVSGWEWAASNEPVGLFTKPYDLSVTYLDNVMALLPSTYGVDDSDHTWQRMPAYLCLRNWVAATSAYLHMVTHCIPSFPIHGYMAMMTQPPKRTPKENLWYKGITDEGVPYYYHRHLKTIALDKPEDFDGENVVVPRTIEAQMIEHLVADPILRAEVEIRRVQIEVEKDEDNEWVECHDATTGERFYYSFQRYKLAFTRPASKNIIPAEKSAAYRCVLRLQAAYRMRLAKRVVHQKRQKTRKLPRFSSRNFF
;
A
#
# COMPACT_ATOMS: atom_id res chain seq x y z
N MET A 1 -34.75 18.15 0.50
CA MET A 1 -34.52 17.01 -0.40
C MET A 1 -34.40 17.44 -1.87
N ASP A 2 -34.89 18.64 -2.26
CA ASP A 2 -35.11 18.89 -3.69
C ASP A 2 -34.14 19.83 -4.40
N LYS A 3 -33.41 20.74 -3.74
CA LYS A 3 -32.67 21.75 -4.50
C LYS A 3 -31.59 21.16 -5.43
N LEU A 4 -30.78 20.23 -4.92
CA LEU A 4 -29.68 19.65 -5.69
C LEU A 4 -30.18 18.73 -6.82
N LEU A 5 -31.23 17.95 -6.54
CA LEU A 5 -31.89 17.11 -7.56
C LEU A 5 -32.61 17.99 -8.59
N GLN A 6 -33.30 19.04 -8.17
CA GLN A 6 -33.99 19.98 -9.05
C GLN A 6 -33.01 20.74 -9.95
N ASP A 7 -31.91 21.24 -9.39
CA ASP A 7 -30.85 21.93 -10.14
C ASP A 7 -30.28 21.00 -11.22
N HIS A 8 -30.08 19.72 -10.89
CA HIS A 8 -29.64 18.70 -11.84
C HIS A 8 -30.69 18.41 -12.93
N LEU A 9 -31.96 18.20 -12.56
CA LEU A 9 -33.04 17.94 -13.50
C LEU A 9 -33.28 19.14 -14.44
N ASP A 10 -33.12 20.37 -13.96
CA ASP A 10 -33.20 21.57 -14.78
C ASP A 10 -32.06 21.64 -15.81
N GLU A 11 -30.85 21.17 -15.45
CA GLU A 11 -29.74 21.03 -16.38
C GLU A 11 -30.02 19.96 -17.45
N VAL A 12 -30.50 18.79 -17.04
CA VAL A 12 -30.89 17.70 -17.97
C VAL A 12 -31.99 18.16 -18.92
N LYS A 13 -33.00 18.88 -18.40
CA LYS A 13 -34.08 19.46 -19.22
C LYS A 13 -33.55 20.45 -20.26
N LYS A 14 -32.57 21.29 -19.90
CA LYS A 14 -31.91 22.19 -20.87
C LYS A 14 -31.18 21.39 -21.97
N ARG A 15 -30.51 20.29 -21.63
CA ARG A 15 -29.87 19.40 -22.60
C ARG A 15 -30.90 18.74 -23.53
N HIS A 16 -32.02 18.25 -23.01
CA HIS A 16 -33.11 17.70 -23.83
C HIS A 16 -33.62 18.72 -24.87
N ILE A 17 -33.80 19.99 -24.46
CA ILE A 17 -34.22 21.07 -25.36
C ILE A 17 -33.16 21.32 -26.45
N GLN A 18 -31.87 21.33 -26.08
CA GLN A 18 -30.76 21.52 -27.02
C GLN A 18 -30.67 20.38 -28.05
N HIS A 19 -30.97 19.15 -27.64
CA HIS A 19 -30.95 17.97 -28.50
C HIS A 19 -32.26 17.71 -29.26
N GLY A 20 -33.26 18.60 -29.12
CA GLY A 20 -34.53 18.48 -29.84
C GLY A 20 -35.41 17.31 -29.38
N VAL A 21 -35.25 16.84 -28.14
CA VAL A 21 -36.06 15.75 -27.59
C VAL A 21 -37.52 16.21 -27.44
N PRO A 22 -38.51 15.45 -27.97
CA PRO A 22 -39.93 15.76 -27.81
C PRO A 22 -40.33 16.00 -26.35
N GLN A 23 -41.26 16.92 -26.09
CA GLN A 23 -41.62 17.30 -24.73
C GLN A 23 -42.14 16.14 -23.87
N THR A 24 -42.94 15.24 -24.46
CA THR A 24 -43.48 14.05 -23.79
C THR A 24 -42.40 13.03 -23.46
N GLU A 25 -41.45 12.80 -24.38
CA GLU A 25 -40.30 11.92 -24.17
C GLU A 25 -39.35 12.51 -23.12
N SER A 26 -39.08 13.81 -23.20
CA SER A 26 -38.28 14.54 -22.23
C SER A 26 -38.85 14.44 -20.82
N GLN A 27 -40.17 14.56 -20.66
CA GLN A 27 -40.83 14.42 -19.36
C GLN A 27 -40.66 13.00 -18.78
N ASN A 28 -40.87 11.96 -19.60
CA ASN A 28 -40.68 10.58 -19.17
C ASN A 28 -39.22 10.30 -18.74
N LEU A 29 -38.25 10.82 -19.48
CA LEU A 29 -36.83 10.67 -19.15
C LEU A 29 -36.48 11.41 -17.84
N LEU A 30 -37.01 12.61 -17.63
CA LEU A 30 -36.80 13.36 -16.38
C LEU A 30 -37.42 12.65 -15.17
N GLU A 31 -38.60 12.04 -15.32
CA GLU A 31 -39.24 11.27 -14.24
C GLU A 31 -38.42 10.03 -13.87
N LYS A 32 -37.86 9.33 -14.87
CA LYS A 32 -36.94 8.21 -14.64
C LYS A 32 -35.65 8.64 -13.96
N GLU A 33 -35.03 9.72 -14.45
CA GLU A 33 -33.81 10.28 -13.87
C GLU A 33 -34.03 10.71 -12.41
N ALA A 34 -35.16 11.37 -12.13
CA ALA A 34 -35.56 11.77 -10.80
C ALA A 34 -35.73 10.56 -9.88
N ALA A 35 -36.39 9.49 -10.35
CA ALA A 35 -36.60 8.27 -9.58
C ALA A 35 -35.27 7.58 -9.24
N ALA A 36 -34.37 7.41 -10.21
CA ALA A 36 -33.08 6.74 -10.02
C ALA A 36 -32.15 7.50 -9.05
N LYS A 37 -32.14 8.84 -9.12
CA LYS A 37 -31.25 9.69 -8.30
C LYS A 37 -31.80 10.02 -6.91
N ARG A 38 -33.10 9.81 -6.68
CA ARG A 38 -33.77 10.20 -5.43
C ARG A 38 -33.10 9.62 -4.19
N LEU A 39 -32.77 8.33 -4.24
CA LEU A 39 -32.14 7.60 -3.14
C LEU A 39 -30.80 8.24 -2.71
N TYR A 40 -30.02 8.69 -3.69
CA TYR A 40 -28.68 9.24 -3.46
C TYR A 40 -28.67 10.73 -3.10
N CYS A 41 -29.84 11.37 -3.12
CA CYS A 41 -30.04 12.74 -2.66
C CYS A 41 -30.71 12.78 -1.28
N ASP A 42 -31.06 11.62 -0.72
CA ASP A 42 -31.66 11.52 0.61
C ASP A 42 -30.60 11.82 1.68
N PRO A 43 -30.89 12.68 2.67
CA PRO A 43 -29.96 12.95 3.79
C PRO A 43 -29.55 11.70 4.59
N SER A 44 -30.34 10.63 4.54
CA SER A 44 -30.01 9.34 5.16
C SER A 44 -28.96 8.54 4.39
N PHE A 45 -28.71 8.85 3.11
CA PHE A 45 -27.68 8.18 2.32
C PHE A 45 -26.30 8.80 2.63
N GLY A 46 -25.54 8.14 3.50
CA GLY A 46 -24.26 8.60 4.00
C GLY A 46 -23.13 7.57 3.81
N HIS A 47 -22.12 7.66 4.68
CA HIS A 47 -20.92 6.83 4.59
C HIS A 47 -21.23 5.35 4.84
N VAL A 48 -22.18 5.05 5.74
CA VAL A 48 -22.54 3.68 6.13
C VAL A 48 -23.18 2.96 4.95
N GLU A 49 -24.07 3.61 4.21
CA GLU A 49 -24.76 3.06 3.06
C GLU A 49 -23.78 2.79 1.92
N VAL A 50 -22.86 3.73 1.66
CA VAL A 50 -21.79 3.54 0.66
C VAL A 50 -20.93 2.34 1.01
N VAL A 51 -20.46 2.23 2.26
CA VAL A 51 -19.64 1.10 2.71
C VAL A 51 -20.43 -0.20 2.62
N SER A 52 -21.70 -0.21 3.05
CA SER A 52 -22.56 -1.38 2.99
C SER A 52 -22.70 -1.92 1.55
N ILE A 53 -22.93 -1.04 0.57
CA ILE A 53 -23.05 -1.42 -0.84
C ILE A 53 -21.72 -1.97 -1.38
N VAL A 54 -20.60 -1.28 -1.10
CA VAL A 54 -19.28 -1.70 -1.59
C VAL A 54 -18.86 -3.02 -0.95
N SER A 55 -18.99 -3.16 0.37
CA SER A 55 -18.66 -4.38 1.09
C SER A 55 -19.52 -5.56 0.65
N ALA A 56 -20.84 -5.36 0.46
CA ALA A 56 -21.71 -6.43 -0.03
C ALA A 56 -21.31 -6.91 -1.43
N TYR A 57 -20.91 -5.99 -2.32
CA TYR A 57 -20.40 -6.33 -3.64
C TYR A 57 -19.09 -7.13 -3.55
N ASP A 58 -18.14 -6.68 -2.74
CA ASP A 58 -16.85 -7.35 -2.55
C ASP A 58 -17.02 -8.75 -1.91
N GLU A 59 -17.85 -8.87 -0.87
CA GLU A 59 -18.15 -10.16 -0.21
C GLU A 59 -18.82 -11.15 -1.16
N CYS A 60 -19.82 -10.71 -1.95
CA CYS A 60 -20.46 -11.58 -2.95
C CYS A 60 -19.49 -12.00 -4.05
N THR A 61 -18.57 -11.11 -4.43
CA THR A 61 -17.53 -11.39 -5.40
C THR A 61 -16.56 -12.45 -4.88
N ILE A 62 -16.11 -12.31 -3.62
CA ILE A 62 -15.26 -13.30 -2.96
C ILE A 62 -15.98 -14.65 -2.85
N ALA A 63 -17.23 -14.66 -2.40
CA ALA A 63 -18.02 -15.89 -2.26
C ALA A 63 -18.22 -16.63 -3.60
N LEU A 64 -18.31 -15.92 -4.72
CA LEU A 64 -18.35 -16.51 -6.06
C LEU A 64 -17.00 -17.12 -6.47
N GLN A 65 -15.90 -16.46 -6.11
CA GLN A 65 -14.56 -16.95 -6.41
C GLN A 65 -14.21 -18.23 -5.65
N GLU A 66 -14.80 -18.44 -4.47
CA GLU A 66 -14.65 -19.69 -3.72
C GLU A 66 -15.33 -20.90 -4.40
N LYS A 67 -16.19 -20.69 -5.40
CA LYS A 67 -16.88 -21.77 -6.12
C LYS A 67 -15.99 -22.39 -7.19
N GLY A 68 -16.06 -23.71 -7.29
CA GLY A 68 -15.34 -24.48 -8.29
C GLY A 68 -16.00 -24.39 -9.67
N LYS A 69 -15.21 -24.63 -10.72
CA LYS A 69 -15.73 -24.71 -12.10
C LYS A 69 -16.86 -25.73 -12.24
N ALA A 70 -16.76 -26.87 -11.55
CA ALA A 70 -17.77 -27.92 -11.55
C ALA A 70 -19.15 -27.40 -11.07
N ASP A 71 -19.17 -26.52 -10.07
CA ASP A 71 -20.42 -25.98 -9.51
C ASP A 71 -21.25 -25.18 -10.53
N PHE A 72 -20.60 -24.64 -11.57
CA PHE A 72 -21.27 -23.92 -12.66
C PHE A 72 -21.62 -24.81 -13.84
N LEU A 73 -20.75 -25.78 -14.16
CA LEU A 73 -20.86 -26.58 -15.38
C LEU A 73 -21.63 -27.88 -15.23
N GLU A 74 -21.56 -28.55 -14.08
CA GLU A 74 -22.32 -29.79 -13.85
C GLU A 74 -23.84 -29.60 -14.07
N PRO A 75 -24.46 -28.48 -13.63
CA PRO A 75 -25.89 -28.27 -13.88
C PRO A 75 -26.27 -28.14 -15.36
N LEU A 76 -25.34 -27.80 -16.24
CA LEU A 76 -25.61 -27.74 -17.68
C LEU A 76 -25.82 -29.13 -18.29
N GLY A 77 -25.30 -30.18 -17.65
CA GLY A 77 -25.44 -31.57 -18.07
C GLY A 77 -26.69 -32.26 -17.56
N TRP A 78 -27.53 -31.58 -16.77
CA TRP A 78 -28.76 -32.17 -16.25
C TRP A 78 -29.85 -32.26 -17.34
N ASP A 79 -30.63 -33.34 -17.30
CA ASP A 79 -31.69 -33.60 -18.28
C ASP A 79 -32.91 -32.66 -18.15
N PHE A 80 -32.93 -31.81 -17.12
CA PHE A 80 -34.04 -30.90 -16.82
C PHE A 80 -33.57 -29.45 -16.79
N LEU A 81 -34.49 -28.54 -17.13
CA LEU A 81 -34.25 -27.11 -17.03
C LEU A 81 -34.24 -26.67 -15.55
N PRO A 82 -33.38 -25.70 -15.19
CA PRO A 82 -33.46 -25.04 -13.89
C PRO A 82 -34.79 -24.32 -13.69
N THR A 83 -35.08 -23.97 -12.44
CA THR A 83 -36.27 -23.20 -12.10
C THR A 83 -36.22 -21.79 -12.69
N ASN A 84 -37.38 -21.11 -12.69
CA ASN A 84 -37.50 -19.76 -13.25
C ASN A 84 -36.61 -18.75 -12.50
N GLU A 85 -36.38 -18.95 -11.21
CA GLU A 85 -35.54 -18.09 -10.37
C GLU A 85 -34.08 -18.17 -10.81
N VAL A 86 -33.56 -19.38 -11.04
CA VAL A 86 -32.20 -19.59 -11.58
C VAL A 86 -32.07 -18.99 -12.97
N LEU A 87 -33.06 -19.20 -13.83
CA LEU A 87 -33.06 -18.65 -15.19
C LEU A 87 -33.13 -17.12 -15.20
N ALA A 88 -33.89 -16.52 -14.29
CA ALA A 88 -33.94 -15.08 -14.09
C ALA A 88 -32.59 -14.53 -13.59
N THR A 89 -31.95 -15.21 -12.64
CA THR A 89 -30.59 -14.86 -12.19
C THR A 89 -29.60 -14.86 -13.33
N VAL A 90 -29.57 -15.94 -14.13
CA VAL A 90 -28.69 -16.07 -15.30
C VAL A 90 -28.93 -14.96 -16.32
N ARG A 91 -30.20 -14.60 -16.56
CA ARG A 91 -30.55 -13.49 -17.45
C ARG A 91 -29.97 -12.17 -16.95
N CYS A 92 -30.08 -11.90 -15.65
CA CYS A 92 -29.50 -10.71 -15.05
C CYS A 92 -27.97 -10.69 -15.19
N VAL A 93 -27.28 -11.82 -14.98
CA VAL A 93 -25.83 -11.92 -15.19
C VAL A 93 -25.47 -11.56 -16.63
N LEU A 94 -26.13 -12.16 -17.63
CA LEU A 94 -25.86 -11.88 -19.04
C LEU A 94 -26.07 -10.40 -19.38
N TRP A 95 -27.10 -9.76 -18.83
CA TRP A 95 -27.35 -8.33 -18.99
C TRP A 95 -26.28 -7.45 -18.34
N MET A 96 -25.74 -7.83 -17.18
CA MET A 96 -24.61 -7.14 -16.54
C MET A 96 -23.33 -7.22 -17.40
N PHE A 97 -23.19 -8.23 -18.24
CA PHE A 97 -22.13 -8.34 -19.25
C PHE A 97 -22.53 -7.79 -20.64
N GLY A 98 -23.64 -7.08 -20.75
CA GLY A 98 -24.06 -6.40 -21.99
C GLY A 98 -24.63 -7.32 -23.06
N LEU A 99 -25.01 -8.55 -22.73
CA LEU A 99 -25.58 -9.52 -23.68
C LEU A 99 -27.10 -9.43 -23.71
N ASP A 100 -27.66 -9.11 -24.89
CA ASP A 100 -29.11 -9.10 -25.08
C ASP A 100 -29.66 -10.54 -25.07
N SER A 101 -30.30 -10.88 -23.96
CA SER A 101 -30.99 -12.16 -23.76
C SER A 101 -32.51 -12.01 -23.61
N ALA A 102 -33.07 -10.82 -23.88
CA ALA A 102 -34.47 -10.52 -23.59
C ALA A 102 -35.45 -11.44 -24.33
N ARG A 103 -35.13 -11.78 -25.58
CA ARG A 103 -35.98 -12.62 -26.45
C ARG A 103 -35.71 -14.12 -26.35
N ALA A 104 -34.72 -14.54 -25.58
CA ALA A 104 -34.39 -15.96 -25.44
C ALA A 104 -35.50 -16.69 -24.66
N THR A 105 -35.97 -17.83 -25.20
CA THR A 105 -36.84 -18.75 -24.45
C THR A 105 -36.07 -19.38 -23.29
N PRO A 106 -36.73 -19.86 -22.21
CA PRO A 106 -36.05 -20.53 -21.09
C PRO A 106 -35.03 -21.60 -21.52
N THR A 107 -35.44 -22.47 -22.44
CA THR A 107 -34.57 -23.51 -22.99
C THR A 107 -33.37 -22.95 -23.75
N ALA A 108 -33.58 -21.95 -24.61
CA ALA A 108 -32.50 -21.34 -25.39
C ALA A 108 -31.55 -20.52 -24.50
N LEU A 109 -32.08 -19.84 -23.50
CA LEU A 109 -31.30 -19.09 -22.51
C LEU A 109 -30.33 -20.03 -21.80
N TRP A 110 -30.81 -21.17 -21.29
CA TRP A 110 -29.97 -22.12 -20.57
C TRP A 110 -28.99 -22.87 -21.48
N THR A 111 -29.51 -23.55 -22.50
CA THR A 111 -28.72 -24.52 -23.29
C THR A 111 -27.86 -23.89 -24.38
N LYS A 112 -28.16 -22.66 -24.81
CA LYS A 112 -27.41 -21.97 -25.86
C LYS A 112 -26.68 -20.76 -25.32
N VAL A 113 -27.41 -19.77 -24.79
CA VAL A 113 -26.82 -18.48 -24.43
C VAL A 113 -25.91 -18.62 -23.21
N TRP A 114 -26.47 -19.09 -22.09
CA TRP A 114 -25.74 -19.29 -20.85
C TRP A 114 -24.68 -20.36 -21.00
N ALA A 115 -25.03 -21.56 -21.46
CA ALA A 115 -24.06 -22.65 -21.63
C ALA A 115 -22.83 -22.23 -22.46
N THR A 116 -23.04 -21.55 -23.60
CA THR A 116 -21.92 -21.07 -24.43
C THR A 116 -21.11 -20.01 -23.67
N TRP A 117 -21.80 -19.02 -23.09
CA TRP A 117 -21.14 -17.93 -22.40
C TRP A 117 -20.32 -18.41 -21.19
N ILE A 118 -20.93 -19.20 -20.30
CA ILE A 118 -20.26 -19.66 -19.08
C ILE A 118 -19.12 -20.62 -19.40
N VAL A 119 -19.27 -21.54 -20.38
CA VAL A 119 -18.17 -22.44 -20.77
C VAL A 119 -17.00 -21.65 -21.35
N MET A 120 -17.26 -20.72 -22.28
CA MET A 120 -16.19 -19.91 -22.87
C MET A 120 -15.46 -19.06 -21.83
N ASN A 121 -16.20 -18.43 -20.93
CA ASN A 121 -15.61 -17.48 -20.01
C ASN A 121 -15.04 -18.16 -18.75
N ILE A 122 -15.62 -19.25 -18.26
CA ILE A 122 -15.03 -19.98 -17.13
C ILE A 122 -13.71 -20.65 -17.54
N ASP A 123 -13.56 -21.03 -18.82
CA ASP A 123 -12.35 -21.64 -19.35
C ASP A 123 -11.19 -20.65 -19.55
N THR A 124 -11.49 -19.42 -19.93
CA THR A 124 -10.50 -18.33 -19.96
C THR A 124 -9.94 -17.98 -18.57
N HIS A 125 -10.57 -18.49 -17.51
CA HIS A 125 -10.13 -18.37 -16.12
C HIS A 125 -9.64 -19.70 -15.52
N VAL A 126 -9.29 -20.71 -16.34
CA VAL A 126 -8.75 -22.03 -15.92
C VAL A 126 -7.40 -21.94 -15.22
N SER A 127 -6.66 -20.83 -15.40
CA SER A 127 -5.75 -20.34 -14.36
C SER A 127 -6.61 -19.82 -13.23
N GLY A 128 -7.25 -20.73 -12.51
CA GLY A 128 -8.05 -20.35 -11.37
C GLY A 128 -7.21 -19.40 -10.52
N TRP A 129 -7.77 -18.23 -10.24
CA TRP A 129 -7.46 -17.54 -9.01
C TRP A 129 -6.07 -16.91 -9.07
N GLU A 130 -5.88 -15.89 -9.91
CA GLU A 130 -4.68 -15.04 -9.86
C GLU A 130 -4.55 -14.23 -8.54
N TRP A 131 -5.36 -14.51 -7.51
CA TRP A 131 -4.95 -14.34 -6.11
C TRP A 131 -3.57 -14.98 -5.86
N ALA A 132 -3.25 -16.03 -6.61
CA ALA A 132 -1.97 -16.69 -6.56
C ALA A 132 -0.81 -15.91 -7.22
N ALA A 133 -1.07 -14.80 -7.94
CA ALA A 133 -0.07 -14.00 -8.66
C ALA A 133 -0.23 -12.46 -8.49
N SER A 134 -1.38 -11.99 -7.99
CA SER A 134 -1.70 -10.60 -7.63
C SER A 134 -2.44 -10.57 -6.29
N ASN A 135 -2.29 -9.51 -5.49
CA ASN A 135 -3.08 -9.32 -4.26
C ASN A 135 -4.54 -8.90 -4.55
N GLU A 136 -5.02 -9.11 -5.77
CA GLU A 136 -6.32 -8.65 -6.22
C GLU A 136 -7.18 -9.82 -6.73
N PRO A 137 -8.50 -9.75 -6.51
CA PRO A 137 -9.41 -10.72 -7.07
C PRO A 137 -9.47 -10.54 -8.59
N VAL A 138 -8.77 -11.39 -9.33
CA VAL A 138 -8.94 -11.53 -10.80
C VAL A 138 -9.73 -12.81 -11.05
N GLY A 139 -10.98 -12.66 -11.47
CA GLY A 139 -11.90 -13.74 -11.79
C GLY A 139 -13.04 -13.23 -12.67
N LEU A 140 -13.82 -14.16 -13.22
CA LEU A 140 -14.90 -13.88 -14.17
C LEU A 140 -15.86 -12.77 -13.69
N PHE A 141 -16.10 -12.70 -12.39
CA PHE A 141 -17.07 -11.80 -11.77
C PHE A 141 -16.42 -10.66 -10.99
N THR A 142 -15.14 -10.36 -11.26
CA THR A 142 -14.36 -9.35 -10.52
C THR A 142 -13.94 -8.18 -11.39
N LYS A 143 -13.55 -7.07 -10.76
CA LYS A 143 -12.95 -5.93 -11.47
C LYS A 143 -11.69 -6.44 -12.22
N PRO A 144 -11.51 -6.19 -13.52
CA PRO A 144 -11.85 -4.94 -14.22
C PRO A 144 -12.73 -5.16 -15.46
N TYR A 145 -13.80 -5.94 -15.36
CA TYR A 145 -14.78 -5.93 -16.44
C TYR A 145 -15.61 -4.65 -16.36
N ASP A 146 -15.70 -3.93 -17.47
CA ASP A 146 -16.66 -2.86 -17.70
C ASP A 146 -18.07 -3.48 -17.69
N LEU A 147 -18.61 -3.70 -16.48
CA LEU A 147 -19.99 -4.14 -16.32
C LEU A 147 -20.90 -3.12 -16.99
N SER A 148 -21.81 -3.63 -17.81
CA SER A 148 -22.67 -2.83 -18.65
C SER A 148 -23.86 -2.30 -17.85
N VAL A 149 -24.02 -0.98 -17.84
CA VAL A 149 -25.21 -0.31 -17.29
C VAL A 149 -26.40 -0.30 -18.25
N THR A 150 -26.22 -0.74 -19.51
CA THR A 150 -27.23 -0.66 -20.58
C THR A 150 -28.56 -1.33 -20.22
N TYR A 151 -28.52 -2.42 -19.46
CA TYR A 151 -29.70 -3.20 -19.08
C TYR A 151 -30.00 -3.12 -17.57
N LEU A 152 -29.43 -2.14 -16.86
CA LEU A 152 -29.55 -2.04 -15.39
C LEU A 152 -31.02 -1.96 -14.94
N ASP A 153 -31.83 -1.14 -15.61
CA ASP A 153 -33.28 -1.04 -15.33
C ASP A 153 -34.00 -2.38 -15.48
N ASN A 154 -33.65 -3.17 -16.51
CA ASN A 154 -34.23 -4.49 -16.74
C ASN A 154 -33.81 -5.48 -15.65
N VAL A 155 -32.55 -5.40 -15.20
CA VAL A 155 -32.06 -6.22 -14.08
C VAL A 155 -32.81 -5.87 -12.81
N MET A 156 -32.94 -4.58 -12.48
CA MET A 156 -33.66 -4.14 -11.28
C MET A 156 -35.14 -4.55 -11.30
N ALA A 157 -35.78 -4.51 -12.48
CA ALA A 157 -37.16 -4.97 -12.63
C ALA A 157 -37.32 -6.49 -12.50
N LEU A 158 -36.33 -7.28 -12.97
CA LEU A 158 -36.38 -8.74 -12.94
C LEU A 158 -35.90 -9.32 -11.61
N LEU A 159 -34.97 -8.67 -10.91
CA LEU A 159 -34.32 -9.15 -9.70
C LEU A 159 -35.29 -9.65 -8.62
N PRO A 160 -36.42 -8.98 -8.30
CA PRO A 160 -37.36 -9.48 -7.30
C PRO A 160 -37.91 -10.89 -7.60
N SER A 161 -38.04 -11.25 -8.89
CA SER A 161 -38.51 -12.59 -9.28
C SER A 161 -37.53 -13.71 -8.91
N THR A 162 -36.26 -13.40 -8.71
CA THR A 162 -35.23 -14.38 -8.29
C THR A 162 -35.36 -14.78 -6.83
N TYR A 163 -36.13 -14.02 -6.03
CA TYR A 163 -36.43 -14.30 -4.62
C TYR A 163 -37.80 -14.98 -4.46
N GLY A 164 -38.36 -15.55 -5.53
CA GLY A 164 -39.62 -16.29 -5.48
C GLY A 164 -39.56 -17.55 -4.60
N VAL A 165 -38.36 -18.07 -4.34
CA VAL A 165 -38.10 -19.20 -3.43
C VAL A 165 -37.02 -18.84 -2.42
N ASP A 166 -37.14 -19.38 -1.21
CA ASP A 166 -36.23 -19.16 -0.08
C ASP A 166 -34.83 -19.74 -0.35
N ASP A 167 -33.78 -19.16 0.23
CA ASP A 167 -32.38 -19.59 0.09
C ASP A 167 -32.16 -21.04 0.54
N SER A 168 -32.98 -21.53 1.45
CA SER A 168 -32.97 -22.91 1.93
C SER A 168 -33.66 -23.90 1.00
N ASP A 169 -34.31 -23.45 -0.08
CA ASP A 169 -35.01 -24.31 -1.03
C ASP A 169 -34.04 -25.26 -1.77
N HIS A 170 -34.55 -26.43 -2.16
CA HIS A 170 -33.78 -27.44 -2.88
C HIS A 170 -33.19 -26.95 -4.21
N THR A 171 -33.82 -25.96 -4.84
CA THR A 171 -33.31 -25.28 -6.04
C THR A 171 -31.89 -24.78 -5.81
N TRP A 172 -31.68 -24.03 -4.72
CA TRP A 172 -30.40 -23.41 -4.40
C TRP A 172 -29.43 -24.38 -3.73
N GLN A 173 -29.93 -25.31 -2.90
CA GLN A 173 -29.09 -26.35 -2.30
C GLN A 173 -28.39 -27.21 -3.36
N ARG A 174 -29.05 -27.48 -4.49
CA ARG A 174 -28.47 -28.23 -5.62
C ARG A 174 -27.58 -27.39 -6.51
N MET A 175 -27.76 -26.07 -6.52
CA MET A 175 -27.04 -25.12 -7.37
C MET A 175 -26.43 -23.98 -6.54
N PRO A 176 -25.52 -24.28 -5.59
CA PRO A 176 -25.01 -23.30 -4.63
C PRO A 176 -24.25 -22.15 -5.29
N ALA A 177 -23.57 -22.41 -6.42
CA ALA A 177 -22.93 -21.34 -7.20
C ALA A 177 -23.94 -20.35 -7.81
N TYR A 178 -25.13 -20.82 -8.18
CA TYR A 178 -26.18 -19.97 -8.75
C TYR A 178 -26.90 -19.14 -7.69
N LEU A 179 -26.98 -19.64 -6.45
CA LEU A 179 -27.38 -18.82 -5.30
C LEU A 179 -26.38 -17.67 -5.07
N CYS A 180 -25.08 -17.97 -5.11
CA CYS A 180 -24.04 -16.95 -5.05
C CYS A 180 -24.14 -15.96 -6.21
N LEU A 181 -24.48 -16.41 -7.43
CA LEU A 181 -24.72 -15.52 -8.57
C LEU A 181 -25.91 -14.60 -8.32
N ARG A 182 -27.01 -15.08 -7.74
CA ARG A 182 -28.17 -14.25 -7.41
C ARG A 182 -27.79 -13.14 -6.43
N ASN A 183 -27.07 -13.50 -5.36
CA ASN A 183 -26.62 -12.53 -4.36
C ASN A 183 -25.65 -11.52 -4.95
N TRP A 184 -24.73 -11.98 -5.80
CA TRP A 184 -23.82 -11.11 -6.53
C TRP A 184 -24.56 -10.18 -7.49
N VAL A 185 -25.56 -10.64 -8.26
CA VAL A 185 -26.37 -9.78 -9.13
C VAL A 185 -27.05 -8.69 -8.30
N ALA A 186 -27.61 -9.03 -7.14
CA ALA A 186 -28.26 -8.06 -6.26
C ALA A 186 -27.26 -6.99 -5.80
N ALA A 187 -26.12 -7.39 -5.25
CA ALA A 187 -25.08 -6.48 -4.78
C ALA A 187 -24.48 -5.64 -5.93
N THR A 188 -24.24 -6.25 -7.08
CA THR A 188 -23.71 -5.62 -8.29
C THR A 188 -24.69 -4.59 -8.85
N SER A 189 -25.98 -4.90 -8.87
CA SER A 189 -26.99 -3.94 -9.32
C SER A 189 -27.07 -2.71 -8.40
N ALA A 190 -26.98 -2.90 -7.08
CA ALA A 190 -26.93 -1.80 -6.12
C ALA A 190 -25.65 -0.97 -6.29
N TYR A 191 -24.50 -1.63 -6.48
CA TYR A 191 -23.21 -0.99 -6.74
C TYR A 191 -23.24 -0.15 -8.01
N LEU A 192 -23.67 -0.71 -9.14
CA LEU A 192 -23.74 -0.01 -10.42
C LEU A 192 -24.76 1.12 -10.40
N HIS A 193 -25.92 0.92 -9.76
CA HIS A 193 -26.92 1.96 -9.61
C HIS A 193 -26.35 3.14 -8.79
N MET A 194 -25.60 2.87 -7.72
CA MET A 194 -24.93 3.91 -6.93
C MET A 194 -23.89 4.67 -7.75
N VAL A 195 -22.96 3.96 -8.40
CA VAL A 195 -21.89 4.57 -9.20
C VAL A 195 -22.45 5.38 -10.37
N THR A 196 -23.57 4.96 -10.95
CA THR A 196 -24.20 5.62 -12.11
C THR A 196 -25.03 6.84 -11.72
N HIS A 197 -25.76 6.78 -10.60
CA HIS A 197 -26.77 7.78 -10.29
C HIS A 197 -26.39 8.77 -9.19
N CYS A 198 -25.33 8.54 -8.39
CA CYS A 198 -24.82 9.54 -7.45
C CYS A 198 -24.41 10.84 -8.18
N ILE A 199 -24.92 11.98 -7.73
CA ILE A 199 -24.64 13.28 -8.37
C ILE A 199 -23.28 13.80 -7.89
N PRO A 200 -22.36 14.22 -8.78
CA PRO A 200 -21.02 14.70 -8.42
C PRO A 200 -20.97 15.86 -7.41
N SER A 201 -21.98 16.73 -7.42
CA SER A 201 -22.10 17.87 -6.49
C SER A 201 -22.61 17.48 -5.11
N PHE A 202 -23.05 16.24 -4.90
CA PHE A 202 -23.54 15.78 -3.61
C PHE A 202 -22.35 15.47 -2.66
N PRO A 203 -22.39 15.88 -1.37
CA PRO A 203 -21.23 15.78 -0.48
C PRO A 203 -20.62 14.37 -0.34
N ILE A 204 -21.44 13.31 -0.41
CA ILE A 204 -20.96 11.93 -0.27
C ILE A 204 -20.25 11.42 -1.54
N HIS A 205 -20.40 12.09 -2.69
CA HIS A 205 -19.87 11.61 -3.95
C HIS A 205 -18.33 11.48 -3.90
N GLY A 206 -17.64 12.40 -3.24
CA GLY A 206 -16.18 12.30 -3.07
C GLY A 206 -15.76 11.03 -2.32
N TYR A 207 -16.49 10.67 -1.27
CA TYR A 207 -16.25 9.44 -0.51
C TYR A 207 -16.60 8.18 -1.33
N MET A 208 -17.75 8.17 -2.00
CA MET A 208 -18.16 7.09 -2.91
C MET A 208 -17.12 6.88 -4.03
N ALA A 209 -16.63 7.95 -4.65
CA ALA A 209 -15.62 7.88 -5.70
C ALA A 209 -14.29 7.32 -5.17
N MET A 210 -13.91 7.64 -3.93
CA MET A 210 -12.73 7.05 -3.27
C MET A 210 -12.92 5.55 -3.01
N MET A 211 -14.09 5.14 -2.51
CA MET A 211 -14.37 3.74 -2.16
C MET A 211 -14.57 2.83 -3.38
N THR A 212 -15.01 3.39 -4.50
CA THR A 212 -15.29 2.63 -5.74
C THR A 212 -14.10 2.58 -6.69
N GLN A 213 -13.06 3.39 -6.44
CA GLN A 213 -11.80 3.31 -7.17
C GLN A 213 -11.30 1.87 -7.21
N PRO A 214 -10.82 1.41 -8.38
CA PRO A 214 -10.17 0.11 -8.43
C PRO A 214 -9.01 0.11 -7.43
N PRO A 215 -8.80 -0.99 -6.68
CA PRO A 215 -7.62 -1.10 -5.84
C PRO A 215 -6.37 -0.84 -6.69
N LYS A 216 -5.35 -0.25 -6.06
CA LYS A 216 -4.06 -0.08 -6.72
C LYS A 216 -3.47 -1.47 -6.91
N ARG A 217 -3.35 -1.91 -8.16
CA ARG A 217 -2.71 -3.16 -8.57
C ARG A 217 -1.35 -3.30 -7.90
N THR A 218 -1.31 -4.11 -6.85
CA THR A 218 -0.05 -4.56 -6.24
C THR A 218 0.19 -5.98 -6.74
N PRO A 219 1.19 -6.20 -7.61
CA PRO A 219 1.57 -7.56 -7.98
C PRO A 219 1.91 -8.34 -6.71
N LYS A 220 1.60 -9.65 -6.69
CA LYS A 220 1.83 -10.49 -5.49
C LYS A 220 3.31 -10.60 -5.14
N GLU A 221 4.14 -10.42 -6.15
CA GLU A 221 5.58 -10.26 -5.99
C GLU A 221 5.92 -8.78 -6.14
N ASN A 222 6.59 -8.23 -5.13
CA ASN A 222 6.99 -6.83 -5.19
C ASN A 222 7.88 -6.58 -6.40
N LEU A 223 7.56 -5.53 -7.12
CA LEU A 223 8.38 -5.04 -8.23
C LEU A 223 9.69 -4.48 -7.68
N TRP A 224 9.61 -3.80 -6.54
CA TRP A 224 10.71 -3.14 -5.89
C TRP A 224 11.07 -3.77 -4.56
N TYR A 225 12.37 -3.96 -4.33
CA TYR A 225 12.91 -4.42 -3.06
C TYR A 225 13.87 -3.38 -2.50
N LYS A 226 13.80 -3.14 -1.19
CA LYS A 226 14.69 -2.22 -0.48
C LYS A 226 15.84 -2.99 0.15
N GLY A 227 17.06 -2.59 -0.16
CA GLY A 227 18.28 -3.02 0.49
C GLY A 227 18.91 -1.87 1.26
N ILE A 228 19.77 -2.22 2.21
CA ILE A 228 20.64 -1.26 2.90
C ILE A 228 22.06 -1.83 2.81
N THR A 229 23.02 -1.02 2.37
CA THR A 229 24.42 -1.44 2.36
C THR A 229 24.94 -1.59 3.79
N ASP A 230 26.06 -2.29 3.99
CA ASP A 230 26.71 -2.42 5.32
C ASP A 230 27.00 -1.05 5.97
N GLU A 231 27.15 -0.02 5.15
CA GLU A 231 27.46 1.35 5.55
C GLU A 231 26.22 2.22 5.80
N GLY A 232 25.02 1.66 5.61
CA GLY A 232 23.74 2.30 5.92
C GLY A 232 23.11 3.09 4.77
N VAL A 233 23.58 2.93 3.53
CA VAL A 233 23.00 3.60 2.35
C VAL A 233 21.82 2.76 1.84
N PRO A 234 20.58 3.30 1.80
CA PRO A 234 19.45 2.60 1.22
C PRO A 234 19.56 2.56 -0.31
N TYR A 235 19.14 1.46 -0.91
CA TYR A 235 19.03 1.30 -2.35
C TYR A 235 17.82 0.42 -2.73
N TYR A 236 17.34 0.58 -3.95
CA TYR A 236 16.07 0.01 -4.42
C TYR A 236 16.32 -0.81 -5.69
N TYR A 237 15.94 -2.08 -5.66
CA TYR A 237 16.13 -3.01 -6.77
C TYR A 237 14.82 -3.29 -7.48
N HIS A 238 14.78 -3.08 -8.79
CA HIS A 238 13.66 -3.43 -9.63
C HIS A 238 13.83 -4.86 -10.15
N ARG A 239 12.92 -5.77 -9.79
CA ARG A 239 13.00 -7.20 -10.12
C ARG A 239 13.00 -7.50 -11.62
N HIS A 240 12.10 -6.88 -12.40
CA HIS A 240 12.02 -7.15 -13.84
C HIS A 240 13.09 -6.44 -14.67
N LEU A 241 13.35 -5.16 -14.38
CA LEU A 241 14.37 -4.39 -15.08
C LEU A 241 15.79 -4.81 -14.67
N LYS A 242 15.94 -5.45 -13.51
CA LYS A 242 17.22 -5.85 -12.91
C LYS A 242 18.17 -4.66 -12.75
N THR A 243 17.60 -3.52 -12.36
CA THR A 243 18.30 -2.26 -12.16
C THR A 243 18.22 -1.84 -10.69
N ILE A 244 19.23 -1.10 -10.24
CA ILE A 244 19.26 -0.49 -8.92
C ILE A 244 19.08 1.02 -9.05
N ALA A 245 18.22 1.58 -8.22
CA ALA A 245 18.07 3.01 -8.00
C ALA A 245 18.50 3.35 -6.58
N LEU A 246 19.16 4.50 -6.39
CA LEU A 246 19.53 4.99 -5.06
C LEU A 246 18.42 5.86 -4.44
N ASP A 247 17.56 6.43 -5.27
CA ASP A 247 16.39 7.20 -4.85
C ASP A 247 15.15 6.31 -4.78
N LYS A 248 14.27 6.61 -3.83
CA LYS A 248 13.02 5.88 -3.64
C LYS A 248 12.11 6.09 -4.86
N PRO A 249 11.74 5.03 -5.59
CA PRO A 249 10.80 5.13 -6.72
C PRO A 249 9.42 5.62 -6.28
N GLU A 250 8.70 6.32 -7.17
CA GLU A 250 7.33 6.81 -6.90
C GLU A 250 6.33 5.67 -6.72
N ASP A 251 6.55 4.56 -7.42
CA ASP A 251 5.75 3.33 -7.43
C ASP A 251 6.28 2.25 -6.47
N PHE A 252 7.12 2.62 -5.50
CA PHE A 252 7.74 1.68 -4.58
C PHE A 252 6.72 0.92 -3.71
N ASP A 253 6.71 -0.42 -3.83
CA ASP A 253 5.77 -1.34 -3.17
C ASP A 253 6.41 -2.18 -2.03
N GLY A 254 7.75 -2.15 -1.89
CA GLY A 254 8.50 -3.06 -1.01
C GLY A 254 8.72 -2.65 0.45
N GLU A 255 7.98 -1.69 1.04
CA GLU A 255 8.34 -1.10 2.35
C GLU A 255 8.29 -2.11 3.53
N ASN A 256 7.38 -3.09 3.47
CA ASN A 256 7.15 -4.06 4.55
C ASN A 256 7.45 -5.51 4.14
N VAL A 257 8.29 -5.70 3.12
CA VAL A 257 8.51 -7.02 2.52
C VAL A 257 9.81 -7.61 2.97
N VAL A 258 9.76 -8.87 3.40
CA VAL A 258 10.96 -9.67 3.62
C VAL A 258 11.58 -10.00 2.27
N VAL A 259 12.77 -9.46 2.00
CA VAL A 259 13.51 -9.71 0.76
C VAL A 259 13.91 -11.20 0.71
N PRO A 260 13.48 -11.97 -0.31
CA PRO A 260 13.92 -13.35 -0.47
C PRO A 260 15.44 -13.42 -0.73
N ARG A 261 16.13 -14.42 -0.17
CA ARG A 261 17.59 -14.59 -0.34
C ARG A 261 18.06 -14.62 -1.80
N THR A 262 17.24 -15.13 -2.71
CA THR A 262 17.54 -15.17 -4.15
C THR A 262 17.56 -13.77 -4.76
N ILE A 263 16.67 -12.89 -4.31
CA ILE A 263 16.62 -11.48 -4.73
C ILE A 263 17.77 -10.71 -4.09
N GLU A 264 18.04 -10.95 -2.80
CA GLU A 264 19.18 -10.34 -2.11
C GLU A 264 20.53 -10.64 -2.81
N ALA A 265 20.72 -11.88 -3.28
CA ALA A 265 21.91 -12.23 -4.06
C ALA A 265 22.01 -11.44 -5.39
N GLN A 266 20.89 -11.29 -6.11
CA GLN A 266 20.85 -10.49 -7.35
C GLN A 266 21.11 -9.00 -7.07
N MET A 267 20.54 -8.47 -5.98
CA MET A 267 20.76 -7.10 -5.54
C MET A 267 22.25 -6.81 -5.32
N ILE A 268 22.94 -7.70 -4.60
CA ILE A 268 24.37 -7.58 -4.36
C ILE A 268 25.16 -7.72 -5.68
N GLU A 269 24.81 -8.68 -6.52
CA GLU A 269 25.46 -8.90 -7.81
C GLU A 269 25.39 -7.65 -8.71
N HIS A 270 24.20 -7.06 -8.87
CA HIS A 270 24.00 -5.87 -9.68
C HIS A 270 24.69 -4.63 -9.07
N LEU A 271 24.69 -4.51 -7.75
CA LEU A 271 25.39 -3.42 -7.05
C LEU A 271 26.91 -3.51 -7.25
N VAL A 272 27.47 -4.72 -7.20
CA VAL A 272 28.92 -4.93 -7.36
C VAL A 272 29.34 -4.76 -8.82
N ALA A 273 28.51 -5.22 -9.75
CA ALA A 273 28.80 -5.20 -11.19
C ALA A 273 28.90 -3.77 -11.76
N ASP A 274 28.16 -2.80 -11.22
CA ASP A 274 28.14 -1.42 -11.73
C ASP A 274 29.15 -0.51 -11.01
N PRO A 275 30.24 -0.07 -11.67
CA PRO A 275 31.23 0.81 -11.05
C PRO A 275 30.73 2.24 -10.82
N ILE A 276 29.78 2.73 -11.63
CA ILE A 276 29.24 4.09 -11.51
C ILE A 276 28.34 4.15 -10.28
N LEU A 277 27.43 3.18 -10.16
CA LEU A 277 26.55 3.06 -9.01
C LEU A 277 27.34 2.96 -7.69
N ARG A 278 28.44 2.18 -7.66
CA ARG A 278 29.30 2.10 -6.47
C ARG A 278 29.96 3.42 -6.11
N ALA A 279 30.39 4.21 -7.10
CA ALA A 279 30.94 5.53 -6.84
C ALA A 279 29.88 6.48 -6.25
N GLU A 280 28.64 6.42 -6.73
CA GLU A 280 27.53 7.19 -6.17
C GLU A 280 27.13 6.75 -4.76
N VAL A 281 27.16 5.44 -4.47
CA VAL A 281 26.95 4.92 -3.11
C VAL A 281 28.01 5.46 -2.16
N GLU A 282 29.28 5.50 -2.56
CA GLU A 282 30.35 6.05 -1.73
C GLU A 282 30.13 7.56 -1.48
N ILE A 283 29.70 8.32 -2.49
CA ILE A 283 29.34 9.73 -2.33
C ILE A 283 28.22 9.89 -1.27
N ARG A 284 27.14 9.11 -1.38
CA ARG A 284 26.02 9.15 -0.41
C ARG A 284 26.45 8.70 0.98
N ARG A 285 27.32 7.69 1.08
CA ARG A 285 27.89 7.23 2.35
C ARG A 285 28.67 8.33 3.04
N VAL A 286 29.57 9.02 2.33
CA VAL A 286 30.31 10.16 2.87
C VAL A 286 29.36 11.26 3.34
N GLN A 287 28.29 11.53 2.58
CA GLN A 287 27.29 12.52 2.97
C GLN A 287 26.53 12.13 4.25
N ILE A 288 26.10 10.87 4.37
CA ILE A 288 25.48 10.35 5.59
C ILE A 288 26.44 10.44 6.78
N GLU A 289 27.74 10.17 6.58
CA GLU A 289 28.75 10.35 7.63
C GLU A 289 28.89 11.81 8.07
N VAL A 290 28.88 12.75 7.13
CA VAL A 290 28.94 14.19 7.41
C VAL A 290 27.68 14.64 8.17
N GLU A 291 26.49 14.23 7.74
CA GLU A 291 25.22 14.55 8.42
C GLU A 291 25.19 13.99 9.84
N LYS A 292 25.64 12.73 10.04
CA LYS A 292 25.76 12.13 11.38
C LYS A 292 26.75 12.85 12.28
N ASP A 293 27.67 13.62 11.69
CA ASP A 293 28.71 14.37 12.38
C ASP A 293 28.32 15.85 12.63
N GLU A 294 27.26 16.36 11.98
CA GLU A 294 26.84 17.76 12.10
C GLU A 294 26.45 18.14 13.54
N ASP A 295 25.77 17.23 14.23
CA ASP A 295 25.34 17.38 15.63
C ASP A 295 26.34 16.80 16.65
N ASN A 296 27.43 16.20 16.18
CA ASN A 296 28.41 15.55 17.05
C ASN A 296 29.19 16.58 17.86
N GLU A 297 29.37 16.35 19.17
CA GLU A 297 30.22 17.20 20.00
C GLU A 297 31.69 16.92 19.72
N TRP A 298 32.40 17.93 19.23
CA TRP A 298 33.83 17.90 19.01
C TRP A 298 34.55 18.80 20.02
N VAL A 299 35.68 18.33 20.53
CA VAL A 299 36.51 19.08 21.45
C VAL A 299 37.74 19.59 20.71
N GLU A 300 37.89 20.91 20.63
CA GLU A 300 39.06 21.58 20.07
C GLU A 300 40.18 21.66 21.11
N CYS A 301 41.32 21.06 20.78
CA CYS A 301 42.55 21.06 21.57
C CYS A 301 43.68 21.74 20.82
N HIS A 302 44.67 22.19 21.58
CA HIS A 302 45.95 22.67 21.09
C HIS A 302 47.06 21.74 21.55
N ASP A 303 47.90 21.29 20.62
CA ASP A 303 49.14 20.62 20.98
C ASP A 303 50.15 21.67 21.48
N ALA A 304 50.61 21.51 22.72
CA ALA A 304 51.57 22.41 23.34
C ALA A 304 52.97 22.35 22.70
N THR A 305 53.26 21.30 21.94
CA THR A 305 54.59 21.08 21.33
C THR A 305 54.68 21.72 19.95
N THR A 306 53.67 21.50 19.12
CA THR A 306 53.61 21.97 17.72
C THR A 306 52.83 23.27 17.56
N GLY A 307 51.95 23.61 18.52
CA GLY A 307 51.03 24.74 18.45
C GLY A 307 49.80 24.47 17.58
N GLU A 308 49.73 23.33 16.90
CA GLU A 308 48.65 22.98 15.98
C GLU A 308 47.37 22.58 16.72
N ARG A 309 46.24 22.76 16.03
CA ARG A 309 44.92 22.38 16.53
C ARG A 309 44.61 20.96 16.13
N PHE A 310 43.98 20.23 17.05
CA PHE A 310 43.38 18.94 16.75
C PHE A 310 42.02 18.84 17.43
N TYR A 311 41.17 17.99 16.88
CA TYR A 311 39.79 17.82 17.28
C TYR A 311 39.55 16.36 17.62
N TYR A 312 38.88 16.08 18.73
CA TYR A 312 38.42 14.72 19.02
C TYR A 312 36.95 14.72 19.39
N SER A 313 36.25 13.65 19.02
CA SER A 313 34.88 13.38 19.48
C SER A 313 34.89 12.14 20.37
N PHE A 314 34.46 12.32 21.61
CA PHE A 314 34.29 11.20 22.54
C PHE A 314 33.07 10.35 22.17
N GLN A 315 32.01 10.96 21.64
CA GLN A 315 30.76 10.28 21.28
C GLN A 315 30.95 9.32 20.09
N ARG A 316 31.84 9.66 19.15
CA ARG A 316 32.10 8.87 17.94
C ARG A 316 33.47 8.20 17.91
N TYR A 317 34.30 8.37 18.94
CA TYR A 317 35.67 7.86 19.02
C TYR A 317 36.55 8.25 17.81
N LYS A 318 36.39 9.49 17.31
CA LYS A 318 37.14 10.02 16.15
C LYS A 318 38.18 11.06 16.58
N LEU A 319 39.26 11.13 15.81
CA LEU A 319 40.33 12.15 15.91
C LEU A 319 40.50 12.79 14.52
N ALA A 320 40.57 14.12 14.47
CA ALA A 320 40.79 14.88 13.25
C ALA A 320 41.83 15.98 13.49
N PHE A 321 42.70 16.20 12.50
CA PHE A 321 43.69 17.28 12.50
C PHE A 321 43.24 18.51 11.70
N THR A 322 42.07 18.43 11.06
CA THR A 322 41.38 19.51 10.39
C THR A 322 40.05 19.78 11.09
N ARG A 323 39.53 21.01 10.98
CA ARG A 323 38.28 21.40 11.64
C ARG A 323 37.10 20.58 11.10
N PRO A 324 36.37 19.83 11.96
CA PRO A 324 35.19 19.04 11.55
C PRO A 324 34.04 19.94 11.09
N ALA A 325 33.16 19.38 10.25
CA ALA A 325 31.93 20.04 9.78
C ALA A 325 30.78 19.94 10.81
N SER A 326 31.11 20.09 12.10
CA SER A 326 30.13 20.10 13.19
C SER A 326 29.83 21.53 13.64
N LYS A 327 28.57 21.79 13.97
CA LYS A 327 28.15 23.05 14.62
C LYS A 327 28.55 23.08 16.10
N ASN A 328 28.83 21.92 16.70
CA ASN A 328 29.00 21.71 18.12
C ASN A 328 30.47 21.47 18.50
N ILE A 329 31.32 22.47 18.22
CA ILE A 329 32.75 22.45 18.58
C ILE A 329 32.94 23.24 19.88
N ILE A 330 33.40 22.58 20.93
CA ILE A 330 33.71 23.20 22.22
C ILE A 330 35.22 23.26 22.49
N PRO A 331 35.71 24.30 23.18
CA PRO A 331 37.11 24.35 23.59
C PRO A 331 37.41 23.29 24.66
N ALA A 332 38.61 22.71 24.62
CA ALA A 332 39.08 21.68 25.57
C ALA A 332 38.86 22.04 27.04
N GLU A 333 39.00 23.31 27.39
CA GLU A 333 38.80 23.79 28.74
C GLU A 333 37.37 23.61 29.25
N LYS A 334 36.37 23.56 28.37
CA LYS A 334 34.96 23.33 28.73
C LYS A 334 34.59 21.85 28.74
N SER A 335 35.41 20.98 28.14
CA SER A 335 35.17 19.54 28.11
C SER A 335 35.43 18.89 29.48
N ALA A 336 34.42 18.21 30.02
CA ALA A 336 34.54 17.44 31.26
C ALA A 336 35.54 16.29 31.13
N ALA A 337 35.52 15.58 29.99
CA ALA A 337 36.43 14.49 29.71
C ALA A 337 37.89 14.97 29.69
N TYR A 338 38.16 16.08 29.01
CA TYR A 338 39.50 16.68 28.97
C TYR A 338 40.00 17.06 30.37
N ARG A 339 39.16 17.72 31.19
CA ARG A 339 39.49 18.07 32.58
C ARG A 339 39.80 16.83 33.43
N CYS A 340 39.04 15.74 33.27
CA CYS A 340 39.29 14.49 33.99
C CYS A 340 40.65 13.88 33.62
N VAL A 341 41.00 13.85 32.32
CA VAL A 341 42.30 13.34 31.86
C VAL A 341 43.46 14.16 32.45
N LEU A 342 43.36 15.49 32.44
CA LEU A 342 44.38 16.35 33.05
C LEU A 342 44.54 16.08 34.55
N ARG A 343 43.44 15.88 35.29
CA ARG A 343 43.48 15.54 36.72
C ARG A 343 44.15 14.18 36.96
N LEU A 344 43.85 13.18 36.12
CA LEU A 344 44.48 11.85 36.19
C LEU A 344 45.99 11.94 35.90
N GLN A 345 46.39 12.67 34.87
CA GLN A 345 47.80 12.89 34.54
C GLN A 345 48.54 13.62 35.67
N ALA A 346 47.94 14.65 36.25
CA ALA A 346 48.51 15.38 37.39
C ALA A 346 48.68 14.46 38.62
N ALA A 347 47.66 13.65 38.95
CA ALA A 347 47.73 12.68 40.03
C ALA A 347 48.82 11.63 39.80
N TYR A 348 48.98 11.16 38.56
CA TYR A 348 50.05 10.23 38.18
C TYR A 348 51.44 10.86 38.33
N ARG A 349 51.65 12.08 37.82
CA ARG A 349 52.91 12.84 37.98
C ARG A 349 53.24 13.08 39.45
N MET A 350 52.25 13.40 40.28
CA MET A 350 52.43 13.55 41.73
C MET A 350 52.87 12.24 42.40
N ARG A 351 52.28 11.10 42.02
CA ARG A 351 52.69 9.78 42.53
C ARG A 351 54.14 9.46 42.16
N LEU A 352 54.54 9.74 40.92
CA LEU A 352 55.93 9.55 40.48
C LEU A 352 56.91 10.44 41.26
N ALA A 353 56.60 11.73 41.40
CA ALA A 353 57.42 12.66 42.18
C ALA A 353 57.57 12.21 43.64
N LYS A 354 56.47 11.75 44.27
CA LYS A 354 56.50 11.20 45.64
C LYS A 354 57.40 9.95 45.72
N ARG A 355 57.35 9.04 44.75
CA ARG A 355 58.26 7.88 44.70
C ARG A 355 59.72 8.31 44.63
N VAL A 356 60.06 9.26 43.75
CA VAL A 356 61.43 9.77 43.61
C VAL A 356 61.90 10.41 44.91
N VAL A 357 61.08 11.23 45.56
CA VAL A 357 61.40 11.84 46.86
C VAL A 357 61.60 10.77 47.94
N HIS A 358 60.73 9.76 47.99
CA HIS A 358 60.86 8.68 48.95
C HIS A 358 62.16 7.89 48.75
N GLN A 359 62.50 7.55 47.51
CA GLN A 359 63.78 6.93 47.15
C GLN A 359 64.98 7.80 47.56
N LYS A 360 64.94 9.11 47.28
CA LYS A 360 66.00 10.04 47.70
C LYS A 360 66.13 10.06 49.23
N ARG A 361 65.02 10.21 49.99
CA ARG A 361 65.03 10.18 51.47
C ARG A 361 65.57 8.87 52.04
N GLN A 362 65.24 7.73 51.44
CA GLN A 362 65.80 6.43 51.83
C GLN A 362 67.32 6.38 51.60
N LYS A 363 67.81 6.89 50.46
CA LYS A 363 69.25 7.01 50.21
C LYS A 363 69.93 7.95 51.21
N THR A 364 69.32 9.10 51.54
CA THR A 364 69.89 10.05 52.53
C THR A 364 69.91 9.49 53.95
N ARG A 365 68.92 8.68 54.34
CA ARG A 365 68.91 7.97 55.64
C ARG A 365 70.05 6.95 55.78
N LYS A 366 70.59 6.44 54.67
CA LYS A 366 71.71 5.50 54.65
C LYS A 366 73.08 6.19 54.58
N LEU A 367 73.13 7.52 54.44
CA LEU A 367 74.40 8.27 54.51
C LEU A 367 74.79 8.50 55.98
N PRO A 368 76.07 8.34 56.35
CA PRO A 368 76.52 8.58 57.72
C PRO A 368 76.26 10.03 58.10
N ARG A 369 75.58 10.24 59.23
CA ARG A 369 75.39 11.58 59.81
C ARG A 369 76.70 11.99 60.47
N PHE A 370 77.41 12.97 59.91
CA PHE A 370 78.51 13.61 60.61
C PHE A 370 77.93 14.44 61.76
N SER A 371 78.10 13.93 62.97
CA SER A 371 77.86 14.67 64.21
C SER A 371 78.92 15.76 64.31
N SER A 372 78.57 17.01 64.05
CA SER A 372 79.42 18.14 64.41
C SER A 372 79.37 18.30 65.94
N ARG A 373 80.31 17.67 66.63
CA ARG A 373 80.65 18.03 68.01
C ARG A 373 82.15 18.23 68.13
N ASN A 374 82.49 19.43 68.59
CA ASN A 374 83.73 19.86 69.22
C ASN A 374 84.85 20.33 68.30
N PHE A 375 84.88 21.64 68.05
CA PHE A 375 86.12 22.42 68.17
C PHE A 375 85.86 23.54 69.18
N PHE A 376 86.37 23.29 70.39
CA PHE A 376 86.61 24.13 71.57
C PHE A 376 85.47 25.00 72.13
#